data_AF-F6AIR4-F1
#
_entry.id   AF-F6AIR4-F1
#
_cell.length_a   1.000
_cell.length_b   1.000
_cell.length_c   1.000
_cell.angle_alpha   90.00
_cell.angle_beta   90.00
_cell.angle_gamma   90.00
#
_symmetry.space_group_name_H-M   'P 1'
#
loop_
_entity.id
_entity.type
_entity.pdbx_description
1 polymer ?
#
loop_
_entity_poly.entity_id
_entity_poly.type
_entity_poly.pdbx_seq_one_letter_code
_entity_poly.pdbx_strand_id
1 'polypeptide(L)'
;MHQLRKDNHYVPKLYLKQWSHEALIPTYRLLVPSEKAPLWKRQSLKGTAYHQHLYTYLVGQEETDEFERWLGSEFESPAEETIRRVVREERLEPEHWRRLVRFAGAKS
;
A
#
# COMPACT_ATOMS: atom_id res chain seq x y z
N MET A 1 8.76 -4.76 -24.25
CA MET A 1 8.95 -3.56 -23.41
C MET A 1 8.10 -3.75 -22.16
N HIS A 2 8.72 -3.87 -20.99
CA HIS A 2 7.99 -4.05 -19.75
C HIS A 2 7.39 -2.72 -19.30
N GLN A 3 6.11 -2.71 -18.90
CA GLN A 3 5.47 -1.48 -18.44
C GLN A 3 5.93 -1.18 -17.01
N LEU A 4 6.66 -0.07 -16.84
CA LEU A 4 7.17 0.37 -15.54
C LEU A 4 6.04 0.80 -14.60
N ARG A 5 6.07 0.31 -13.37
CA ARG A 5 5.24 0.83 -12.27
C ARG A 5 5.81 2.16 -11.77
N LYS A 6 5.09 3.26 -12.09
CA LYS A 6 5.49 4.63 -11.74
C LYS A 6 4.74 5.21 -10.54
N ASP A 7 3.50 4.74 -10.30
CA ASP A 7 2.65 5.21 -9.20
C ASP A 7 2.84 4.30 -7.97
N ASN A 8 3.91 4.58 -7.23
CA ASN A 8 4.41 3.74 -6.16
C ASN A 8 3.86 4.16 -4.81
N HIS A 9 3.26 3.20 -4.10
CA HIS A 9 2.54 3.46 -2.85
C HIS A 9 3.47 3.34 -1.65
N TYR A 10 3.67 4.43 -0.91
CA TYR A 10 4.48 4.41 0.31
C TYR A 10 3.74 3.71 1.46
N VAL A 11 2.41 3.61 1.40
CA VAL A 11 1.62 2.69 2.24
C VAL A 11 1.05 1.57 1.36
N PRO A 12 1.30 0.28 1.65
CA PRO A 12 0.83 -0.83 0.83
C PRO A 12 -0.66 -0.74 0.45
N LYS A 13 -0.95 -0.83 -0.84
CA LYS A 13 -2.34 -0.87 -1.33
C LYS A 13 -3.12 -2.01 -0.68
N LEU A 14 -2.48 -3.15 -0.45
CA LEU A 14 -3.09 -4.31 0.22
C LEU A 14 -3.65 -3.96 1.61
N TYR A 15 -2.90 -3.16 2.38
CA TYR A 15 -3.34 -2.68 3.68
C TYR A 15 -4.48 -1.65 3.54
N LEU A 16 -4.30 -0.64 2.67
CA LEU A 16 -5.28 0.42 2.49
C LEU A 16 -6.64 -0.08 1.96
N LYS A 17 -6.67 -1.17 1.19
CA LYS A 17 -7.92 -1.81 0.73
C LYS A 17 -8.85 -2.16 1.89
N GLN A 18 -8.31 -2.55 3.05
CA GLN A 18 -9.09 -2.94 4.22
C GLN A 18 -9.83 -1.75 4.86
N TRP A 19 -9.44 -0.53 4.53
CA TRP A 19 -10.04 0.73 5.02
C TRP A 19 -10.90 1.41 3.95
N SER A 20 -11.01 0.81 2.77
CA SER A 20 -11.70 1.43 1.63
C SER A 20 -13.17 0.99 1.54
N HIS A 21 -14.02 1.91 1.12
CA HIS A 21 -15.41 1.65 0.73
C HIS A 21 -15.64 2.27 -0.65
N GLU A 22 -16.13 1.48 -1.61
CA GLU A 22 -16.30 1.89 -3.02
C GLU A 22 -15.02 2.49 -3.63
N ALA A 23 -13.86 1.87 -3.36
CA ALA A 23 -12.53 2.35 -3.80
C ALA A 23 -12.13 3.74 -3.27
N LEU A 24 -12.85 4.27 -2.28
CA LEU A 24 -12.53 5.51 -1.57
C LEU A 24 -12.08 5.21 -0.14
N ILE A 25 -11.10 5.95 0.35
CA ILE A 25 -10.63 5.92 1.74
C ILE A 25 -10.81 7.31 2.37
N PRO A 26 -11.24 7.41 3.64
CA PRO A 26 -11.20 8.67 4.37
C PRO A 26 -9.76 9.09 4.64
N THR A 27 -9.42 10.33 4.30
CA THR A 27 -8.12 10.93 4.58
C THR A 27 -8.30 12.22 5.37
N TYR A 28 -7.38 12.44 6.31
CA TYR A 28 -7.37 13.61 7.16
C TYR A 28 -6.57 14.74 6.50
N ARG A 29 -7.11 15.95 6.50
CA ARG A 29 -6.44 17.14 6.00
C ARG A 29 -5.66 17.79 7.14
N LEU A 30 -4.33 17.77 7.02
CA LEU A 30 -3.45 18.51 7.93
C LEU A 30 -3.54 20.03 7.74
N LEU A 31 -3.84 20.47 6.51
CA LEU A 31 -3.97 21.87 6.14
C LEU A 31 -5.33 22.11 5.48
N VAL A 32 -6.07 23.07 6.02
CA VAL A 32 -7.37 23.49 5.49
C VAL A 32 -7.39 25.01 5.30
N PRO A 33 -8.09 25.53 4.28
CA PRO A 33 -8.09 26.97 3.99
C PRO A 33 -8.90 27.80 5.01
N SER A 34 -9.80 27.17 5.78
CA SER A 34 -10.56 27.80 6.85
C SER A 34 -11.21 26.74 7.76
N GLU A 35 -11.70 27.14 8.93
CA GLU A 35 -12.40 26.27 9.89
C GLU A 35 -13.69 25.63 9.35
N LYS A 36 -14.32 26.27 8.35
CA LYS A 36 -15.54 25.75 7.72
C LYS A 36 -15.27 24.57 6.79
N ALA A 37 -14.02 24.35 6.41
CA ALA A 37 -13.66 23.25 5.54
C ALA A 37 -13.65 21.92 6.32
N PRO A 38 -14.20 20.82 5.76
CA PRO A 38 -14.20 19.54 6.44
C PRO A 38 -12.78 18.99 6.56
N LEU A 39 -12.44 18.53 7.77
CA LEU A 39 -11.14 17.92 8.09
C LEU A 39 -10.95 16.58 7.37
N TRP A 40 -12.03 15.82 7.17
CA TRP A 40 -11.99 14.55 6.46
C TRP A 40 -12.44 14.71 5.01
N LYS A 41 -11.76 14.02 4.09
CA LYS A 41 -12.14 13.92 2.67
C LYS A 41 -12.11 12.47 2.24
N ARG A 42 -13.03 12.06 1.36
CA ARG A 42 -12.91 10.77 0.66
C ARG A 42 -11.98 10.94 -0.55
N GLN A 43 -10.96 10.10 -0.66
CA GLN A 43 -10.02 10.08 -1.79
C GLN A 43 -9.97 8.71 -2.43
N SER A 44 -9.71 8.67 -3.74
CA SER A 44 -9.49 7.41 -4.45
C SER A 44 -8.26 6.70 -3.92
N LEU A 45 -8.39 5.41 -3.65
CA LEU A 45 -7.29 4.53 -3.29
C LEU A 45 -6.15 4.56 -4.33
N LYS A 46 -6.49 4.73 -5.62
CA LYS A 46 -5.51 4.82 -6.72
C LYS A 46 -4.68 6.10 -6.65
N GLY A 47 -5.29 7.20 -6.19
CA GLY A 47 -4.71 8.55 -6.22
C GLY A 47 -4.26 9.07 -4.85
N THR A 48 -4.09 8.21 -3.85
CA THR A 48 -3.62 8.59 -2.52
C THR A 48 -2.53 7.65 -2.04
N ALA A 49 -1.78 8.05 -1.00
CA ALA A 49 -0.70 7.28 -0.39
C ALA A 49 0.37 6.78 -1.38
N TYR A 50 0.60 7.54 -2.45
CA TYR A 50 1.58 7.23 -3.48
C TYR A 50 2.45 8.44 -3.79
N HIS A 51 3.64 8.17 -4.31
CA HIS A 51 4.53 9.16 -4.89
C HIS A 51 5.00 8.64 -6.24
N GLN A 52 4.97 9.49 -7.26
CA GLN A 52 5.48 9.11 -8.57
C GLN A 52 6.98 8.85 -8.47
N HIS A 53 7.43 7.76 -9.06
CA HIS A 53 8.84 7.39 -9.11
C HIS A 53 9.52 7.11 -7.75
N LEU A 54 8.75 6.81 -6.70
CA LEU A 54 9.29 6.60 -5.35
C LEU A 54 10.41 5.55 -5.28
N TYR A 55 10.29 4.46 -6.04
CA TYR A 55 11.23 3.35 -6.06
C TYR A 55 11.76 3.02 -7.46
N THR A 56 11.52 3.87 -8.46
CA THR A 56 12.21 3.73 -9.75
C THR A 56 13.60 4.34 -9.64
N TYR A 57 14.60 3.56 -10.02
CA TYR A 57 15.98 4.02 -10.15
C TYR A 57 16.54 3.60 -11.52
N LEU A 58 17.68 4.19 -11.89
CA LEU A 58 18.38 3.88 -13.13
C LEU A 58 19.40 2.78 -12.89
N VAL A 59 19.37 1.74 -13.72
CA VAL A 59 20.45 0.75 -13.84
C VAL A 59 21.05 0.90 -15.23
N GLY A 60 22.24 1.49 -15.31
CA GLY A 60 22.82 1.91 -16.60
C GLY A 60 21.99 3.02 -17.25
N GLN A 61 21.39 2.76 -18.42
CA GLN A 61 20.51 3.69 -19.14
C GLN A 61 19.02 3.30 -19.10
N GLU A 62 18.63 2.28 -18.33
CA GLU A 62 17.24 1.81 -18.23
C GLU A 62 16.63 2.13 -16.85
N GLU A 63 15.39 2.63 -16.85
CA GLU A 63 14.57 2.73 -15.63
C GLU A 63 14.11 1.33 -15.21
N THR A 64 14.22 0.99 -13.92
CA THR A 64 13.74 -0.28 -13.36
C THR A 64 12.73 -0.09 -12.22
N ASP A 65 11.77 -1.00 -12.12
CA ASP A 65 10.81 -1.14 -11.01
C ASP A 65 11.02 -2.46 -10.23
N GLU A 66 12.22 -3.02 -10.27
CA GLU A 66 12.59 -4.29 -9.63
C GLU A 66 12.26 -4.31 -8.13
N PHE A 67 12.56 -3.22 -7.42
CA PHE A 67 12.28 -3.12 -5.98
C PHE A 67 10.78 -3.23 -5.68
N GLU A 68 9.93 -2.64 -6.51
CA GLU A 68 8.47 -2.75 -6.39
C GLU A 68 7.97 -4.17 -6.64
N ARG A 69 8.54 -4.87 -7.63
CA ARG A 69 8.18 -6.26 -7.91
C ARG A 69 8.61 -7.18 -6.77
N TRP A 70 9.83 -7.01 -6.26
CA TRP A 70 10.35 -7.75 -5.12
C TRP A 70 9.50 -7.52 -3.87
N LEU A 71 9.13 -6.27 -3.59
CA LEU A 71 8.30 -5.94 -2.44
C LEU A 71 6.90 -6.57 -2.56
N GLY A 72 6.33 -6.55 -3.78
CA GLY A 72 5.08 -7.20 -4.10
C GLY A 72 5.12 -8.73 -3.96
N SER A 73 6.19 -9.39 -4.42
CA SER A 73 6.31 -10.85 -4.39
C SER A 73 6.67 -11.38 -3.01
N GLU A 74 7.58 -10.73 -2.30
CA GLU A 74 8.15 -11.24 -1.05
C GLU A 74 7.34 -10.88 0.19
N PHE A 75 6.58 -9.78 0.14
CA PHE A 75 5.88 -9.26 1.33
C PHE A 75 4.38 -9.07 1.12
N GLU A 76 3.96 -8.36 0.07
CA GLU A 76 2.53 -8.05 -0.08
C GLU A 76 1.71 -9.29 -0.46
N SER A 77 2.06 -9.99 -1.54
CA SER A 77 1.29 -11.16 -2.01
C SER A 77 1.20 -12.28 -0.95
N PRO A 78 2.28 -12.64 -0.22
CA PRO A 78 2.20 -13.64 0.83
C PRO A 78 1.31 -13.23 2.01
N ALA A 79 1.23 -11.93 2.30
CA ALA A 79 0.46 -11.40 3.43
C ALA A 79 -1.04 -11.24 3.13
N GLU A 80 -1.47 -11.29 1.86
CA GLU A 80 -2.86 -11.04 1.47
C GLU A 80 -3.84 -11.99 2.17
N GLU A 81 -3.55 -13.30 2.14
CA GLU A 81 -4.36 -14.31 2.82
C GLU A 81 -4.45 -14.04 4.33
N THR A 82 -3.31 -13.75 4.94
CA THR A 82 -3.21 -13.46 6.37
C THR A 82 -4.04 -12.24 6.75
N ILE A 83 -3.91 -11.13 6.00
CA ILE A 83 -4.65 -9.89 6.26
C ILE A 83 -6.15 -10.13 6.10
N ARG A 84 -6.58 -10.88 5.07
CA ARG A 84 -7.98 -11.23 4.88
C ARG A 84 -8.55 -11.99 6.08
N ARG A 85 -7.80 -12.97 6.60
CA ARG A 85 -8.21 -13.73 7.78
C ARG A 85 -8.36 -12.85 9.02
N VAL A 86 -7.37 -11.99 9.27
CA VAL A 86 -7.40 -11.03 10.40
C VAL A 86 -8.65 -10.16 10.34
N VAL A 87 -8.93 -9.56 9.19
CA VAL A 87 -10.08 -8.65 9.00
C VAL A 87 -11.42 -9.36 9.19
N ARG A 88 -11.49 -10.66 8.91
CA ARG A 88 -12.69 -11.48 9.06
C ARG A 88 -12.77 -12.22 10.39
N GLU A 89 -11.83 -11.96 11.30
CA GLU A 89 -11.71 -12.66 12.58
C GLU A 89 -11.61 -14.20 12.41
N GLU A 90 -11.04 -14.64 11.29
CA GLU A 90 -10.79 -16.06 11.01
C GLU A 90 -9.56 -16.56 11.78
N ARG A 91 -9.55 -17.87 12.10
CA ARG A 91 -8.43 -18.51 12.79
C ARG A 91 -7.12 -18.38 12.00
N LEU A 92 -6.06 -18.00 12.73
CA LEU A 92 -4.70 -17.87 12.21
C LEU A 92 -3.83 -19.05 12.64
N GLU A 93 -3.31 -19.76 11.64
CA GLU A 93 -2.22 -20.74 11.81
C GLU A 93 -0.84 -20.07 11.97
N PRO A 94 0.19 -20.77 12.52
CA PRO A 94 1.52 -20.21 12.78
C PRO A 94 2.18 -19.54 11.56
N GLU A 95 1.96 -20.07 10.36
CA GLU A 95 2.47 -19.49 9.12
C GLU A 95 1.88 -18.11 8.81
N HIS A 96 0.61 -17.88 9.15
CA HIS A 96 -0.02 -16.58 8.96
C HIS A 96 0.64 -15.52 9.86
N TRP A 97 0.94 -15.87 11.11
CA TRP A 97 1.66 -14.99 12.02
C TRP A 97 3.04 -14.62 11.49
N ARG A 98 3.80 -15.59 10.95
CA ARG A 98 5.11 -15.32 10.31
C ARG A 98 4.99 -14.32 9.16
N ARG A 99 3.99 -14.48 8.29
CA ARG A 99 3.73 -13.58 7.17
C ARG A 99 3.32 -12.18 7.62
N LEU A 100 2.51 -12.07 8.68
CA LEU A 100 2.11 -10.79 9.25
C LEU A 100 3.30 -10.00 9.78
N VAL A 101 4.17 -10.66 10.55
CA VAL A 101 5.37 -10.03 11.11
C VAL A 101 6.33 -9.60 10.00
N ARG A 102 6.56 -10.45 8.99
CA ARG A 102 7.40 -10.10 7.83
C ARG A 102 6.84 -8.90 7.07
N PHE A 103 5.53 -8.86 6.84
CA PHE A 103 4.87 -7.73 6.19
C PHE A 103 5.04 -6.42 6.97
N ALA A 104 4.87 -6.48 8.31
CA ALA A 104 5.06 -5.31 9.17
C ALA A 104 6.51 -4.79 9.16
N GLY A 105 7.50 -5.69 9.27
CA GLY A 105 8.93 -5.32 9.29
C GLY A 105 9.49 -4.83 7.96
N ALA A 106 8.86 -5.15 6.83
CA ALA A 106 9.29 -4.65 5.52
C ALA A 106 8.98 -3.16 5.29
N LYS A 107 8.25 -2.53 6.21
CA LYS A 107 7.72 -1.16 6.09
C LYS A 107 8.12 -0.26 7.26
N SER A 108 9.04 -0.73 8.12
CA SER A 108 9.67 0.03 9.21
C SER A 108 11.00 0.67 8.80
#